data_AF-A0A535TP40-F1
#
_entry.id   AF-A0A535TP40-F1
#
_cell.length_a   1.000
_cell.length_b   1.000
_cell.length_c   1.000
_cell.angle_alpha   90.00
_cell.angle_beta   90.00
_cell.angle_gamma   90.00
#
_symmetry.space_group_name_H-M   'P 1'
#
loop_
_entity.id
_entity.type
_entity.pdbx_description
1 polymer ?
#
loop_
_entity_poly.entity_id
_entity_poly.type
_entity_poly.pdbx_seq_one_letter_code
_entity_poly.pdbx_strand_id
1 'polypeptide(L)'
;MLKAREGAMWTSTLELNPSHVIPTKLLGLIWRGAYFSSFAPLQVQNLPRQPLPASNWVRVRNSLAGICGSDLQLIFVDGDYSVAPAALPNHNRSYPGHEVVGEVIEVGDDVRHLHVGDRVALQYGPNCITAGVQEPCRSCASGHYGLCEYGELPGPQPIGGGWSEEMLLHEQQLFRLPTDINDMQGVLLEPSAVALHAVLRHVPQGQDRILIIGAG
;
A
#
# COMPACT_ATOMS: atom_id res chain seq x y z
N MET A 1 -6.20 21.45 -12.77
CA MET A 1 -5.42 21.44 -11.51
C MET A 1 -6.37 21.85 -10.40
N LEU A 2 -7.01 20.87 -9.76
CA LEU A 2 -8.04 21.09 -8.74
C LEU A 2 -7.35 21.52 -7.44
N LYS A 3 -7.55 22.77 -6.99
CA LYS A 3 -7.04 23.22 -5.69
C LYS A 3 -7.74 22.45 -4.59
N ALA A 4 -6.98 21.79 -3.72
CA ALA A 4 -7.49 21.24 -2.47
C ALA A 4 -8.21 22.35 -1.69
N ARG A 5 -9.46 22.11 -1.29
CA ARG A 5 -10.15 22.96 -0.31
C ARG A 5 -9.57 22.62 1.05
N GLU A 6 -9.24 23.63 1.85
CA GLU A 6 -8.76 23.45 3.23
C GLU A 6 -9.68 22.44 3.97
N GLY A 7 -9.12 21.31 4.40
CA GLY A 7 -9.85 20.25 5.11
C GLY A 7 -10.28 19.03 4.30
N ALA A 8 -9.90 18.92 3.01
CA ALA A 8 -10.12 17.71 2.22
C ALA A 8 -8.85 17.29 1.45
N MET A 9 -8.76 16.01 1.08
CA MET A 9 -7.66 15.43 0.33
C MET A 9 -8.18 14.65 -0.88
N TRP A 10 -7.50 14.79 -2.01
CA TRP A 10 -7.73 13.93 -3.17
C TRP A 10 -7.11 12.55 -2.94
N THR A 11 -7.86 11.52 -3.30
CA THR A 11 -7.42 10.14 -3.19
C THR A 11 -8.07 9.27 -4.24
N SER A 12 -7.34 8.26 -4.69
CA SER A 12 -7.92 7.12 -5.37
C SER A 12 -8.40 6.09 -4.36
N THR A 13 -9.42 5.33 -4.73
CA THR A 13 -9.99 4.22 -3.97
C THR A 13 -10.38 3.12 -4.94
N LEU A 14 -10.36 1.89 -4.47
CA LEU A 14 -10.86 0.73 -5.19
C LEU A 14 -12.09 0.18 -4.46
N GLU A 15 -13.25 0.30 -5.09
CA GLU A 15 -14.51 -0.31 -4.66
C GLU A 15 -14.54 -1.77 -5.10
N LEU A 16 -14.19 -2.68 -4.19
CA LEU A 16 -14.01 -4.11 -4.49
C LEU A 16 -15.29 -4.93 -4.32
N ASN A 17 -16.41 -4.27 -4.01
CA ASN A 17 -17.70 -4.93 -3.87
C ASN A 17 -18.20 -5.50 -5.22
N PRO A 18 -19.01 -6.59 -5.20
CA PRO A 18 -19.52 -7.21 -6.41
C PRO A 18 -20.32 -6.27 -7.33
N SER A 19 -20.98 -5.24 -6.78
CA SER A 19 -21.76 -4.27 -7.56
C SER A 19 -20.92 -3.36 -8.46
N HIS A 20 -19.65 -3.15 -8.15
CA HIS A 20 -18.72 -2.42 -9.02
C HIS A 20 -17.91 -3.39 -9.90
N VAL A 21 -17.46 -4.49 -9.31
CA VAL A 21 -16.59 -5.49 -9.95
C VAL A 21 -17.29 -6.21 -11.11
N ILE A 22 -18.47 -6.80 -10.86
CA ILE A 22 -19.14 -7.66 -11.86
C ILE A 22 -19.53 -6.87 -13.12
N PRO A 23 -20.20 -5.70 -13.03
CA PRO A 23 -20.55 -4.93 -14.22
C PRO A 23 -19.32 -4.45 -14.98
N THR A 24 -18.26 -4.04 -14.27
CA THR A 24 -17.00 -3.61 -14.89
C THR A 24 -16.33 -4.75 -15.64
N LYS A 25 -16.31 -5.96 -15.08
CA LYS A 25 -15.77 -7.15 -15.76
C LYS A 25 -16.52 -7.46 -17.04
N LEU A 26 -17.86 -7.48 -16.97
CA LEU A 26 -18.71 -7.83 -18.11
C LEU A 26 -18.62 -6.79 -19.23
N LEU A 27 -18.69 -5.50 -18.89
CA LEU A 27 -18.62 -4.40 -19.86
C LEU A 27 -17.20 -4.22 -20.41
N GLY A 28 -16.17 -4.51 -19.61
CA GLY A 28 -14.76 -4.44 -20.00
C GLY A 28 -14.41 -5.36 -21.19
N LEU A 29 -15.15 -6.46 -21.37
CA LEU A 29 -14.99 -7.39 -22.50
C LEU A 29 -15.29 -6.74 -23.86
N ILE A 30 -16.16 -5.73 -23.88
CA ILE A 30 -16.64 -5.08 -25.11
C ILE A 30 -16.27 -3.60 -25.18
N TRP A 31 -15.98 -2.98 -24.04
CA TRP A 31 -15.69 -1.55 -23.93
C TRP A 31 -14.64 -1.27 -22.86
N ARG A 32 -13.41 -0.97 -23.29
CA ARG A 32 -12.30 -0.64 -22.37
C ARG A 32 -12.53 0.60 -21.49
N GLY A 33 -13.44 1.50 -21.89
CA GLY A 33 -13.80 2.65 -21.06
C GLY A 33 -14.55 2.26 -19.77
N ALA A 34 -15.07 1.03 -19.68
CA ALA A 34 -15.76 0.53 -18.49
C ALA A 34 -14.86 0.57 -17.24
N TYR A 35 -13.56 0.26 -17.39
CA TYR A 35 -12.58 0.21 -16.29
C TYR A 35 -12.30 1.57 -15.63
N PHE A 36 -12.68 2.67 -16.28
CA PHE A 36 -12.49 4.04 -15.79
C PHE A 36 -13.80 4.83 -15.73
N SER A 37 -14.92 4.11 -15.79
CA SER A 37 -16.26 4.69 -15.68
C SER A 37 -16.60 5.03 -14.22
N SER A 38 -17.67 5.79 -14.00
CA SER A 38 -18.13 6.15 -12.66
C SER A 38 -18.63 4.98 -11.81
N PHE A 39 -18.83 3.80 -12.41
CA PHE A 39 -19.18 2.57 -11.70
C PHE A 39 -18.01 1.58 -11.60
N ALA A 40 -16.85 1.91 -12.15
CA ALA A 40 -15.65 1.09 -12.04
C ALA A 40 -15.21 0.95 -10.57
N PRO A 41 -14.40 -0.07 -10.23
CA PRO A 41 -13.77 -0.14 -8.92
C PRO A 41 -12.93 1.11 -8.62
N LEU A 42 -12.12 1.57 -9.56
CA LEU A 42 -11.27 2.74 -9.37
C LEU A 42 -12.09 4.03 -9.35
N GLN A 43 -12.10 4.71 -8.22
CA GLN A 43 -12.76 6.01 -8.02
C GLN A 43 -11.78 7.04 -7.49
N VAL A 44 -11.75 8.22 -8.13
CA VAL A 44 -11.02 9.39 -7.63
C VAL A 44 -12.01 10.23 -6.83
N GLN A 45 -11.72 10.41 -5.54
CA GLN A 45 -12.60 11.06 -4.58
C GLN A 45 -11.86 12.22 -3.90
N ASN A 46 -12.62 13.23 -3.47
CA ASN A 46 -12.14 14.28 -2.57
C ASN A 46 -12.76 14.03 -1.21
N LEU A 47 -12.00 13.45 -0.28
CA LEU A 47 -12.49 13.03 1.03
C LEU A 47 -12.10 14.03 2.12
N PRO A 48 -12.91 14.23 3.16
CA PRO A 48 -12.52 15.02 4.31
C PRO A 48 -11.24 14.48 4.94
N ARG A 49 -10.32 15.38 5.27
CA ARG A 49 -9.07 15.03 5.96
C ARG A 49 -9.40 14.48 7.34
N GLN A 50 -8.95 13.27 7.63
CA GLN A 50 -9.19 12.58 8.90
C GLN A 50 -8.09 12.92 9.92
N PRO A 51 -8.39 12.96 11.24
CA PRO A 51 -7.37 13.03 12.28
C PRO A 51 -6.56 11.73 12.38
N LEU A 52 -5.44 11.73 13.10
CA LEU A 52 -4.70 10.51 13.40
C LEU A 52 -5.58 9.52 14.21
N PRO A 53 -5.71 8.26 13.80
CA PRO A 53 -6.57 7.28 14.48
C PRO A 53 -6.03 6.81 15.85
N ALA A 54 -4.72 6.87 16.08
CA ALA A 54 -4.09 6.49 17.33
C ALA A 54 -2.73 7.20 17.55
N SER A 55 -2.19 7.13 18.76
CA SER A 55 -0.97 7.85 19.17
C SER A 55 0.32 7.36 18.50
N ASN A 56 0.33 6.15 17.95
CA ASN A 56 1.45 5.55 17.19
C ASN A 56 1.32 5.76 15.67
N TRP A 57 0.40 6.62 15.22
CA TRP A 57 0.17 6.88 13.81
C TRP A 57 0.89 8.12 13.32
N VAL A 58 1.18 8.11 12.04
CA VAL A 58 1.92 9.14 11.33
C VAL A 58 1.11 9.56 10.10
N ARG A 59 1.09 10.86 9.81
CA ARG A 59 0.59 11.39 8.54
C ARG A 59 1.77 11.69 7.64
N VAL A 60 1.71 11.18 6.42
CA VAL A 60 2.69 11.39 5.37
C VAL A 60 2.03 12.14 4.23
N ARG A 61 2.70 13.16 3.69
CA ARG A 61 2.38 13.77 2.40
C ARG A 61 3.14 13.01 1.33
N ASN A 62 2.43 12.38 0.39
CA ASN A 62 3.06 11.60 -0.66
C ASN A 62 3.75 12.51 -1.67
N SER A 63 4.97 12.14 -2.09
CA SER A 63 5.71 12.85 -3.14
C SER A 63 5.70 12.08 -4.46
N LEU A 64 5.95 10.77 -4.42
CA LEU A 64 5.88 9.88 -5.58
C LEU A 64 5.21 8.55 -5.19
N ALA A 65 4.51 7.98 -6.16
CA ALA A 65 4.00 6.62 -6.07
C ALA A 65 4.26 5.86 -7.38
N GLY A 66 4.65 4.61 -7.25
CA GLY A 66 4.76 3.65 -8.33
C GLY A 66 3.41 3.06 -8.72
N ILE A 67 3.43 2.26 -9.79
CA ILE A 67 2.29 1.53 -10.32
C ILE A 67 2.76 0.09 -10.52
N CYS A 68 2.20 -0.83 -9.75
CA CYS A 68 2.55 -2.24 -9.85
C CYS A 68 1.56 -2.98 -10.75
N GLY A 69 1.97 -4.16 -11.23
CA GLY A 69 1.07 -5.07 -11.94
C GLY A 69 -0.14 -5.49 -11.09
N SER A 70 0.00 -5.56 -9.77
CA SER A 70 -1.10 -5.85 -8.85
C SER A 70 -2.15 -4.73 -8.81
N ASP A 71 -1.74 -3.45 -8.89
CA ASP A 71 -2.68 -2.33 -9.04
C ASP A 71 -3.48 -2.46 -10.35
N LEU A 72 -2.79 -2.80 -11.44
CA LEU A 72 -3.43 -3.01 -12.75
C LEU A 72 -4.41 -4.18 -12.74
N GLN A 73 -4.08 -5.29 -12.07
CA GLN A 73 -4.98 -6.44 -11.92
C GLN A 73 -6.27 -6.07 -11.18
N LEU A 74 -6.19 -5.20 -10.17
CA LEU A 74 -7.37 -4.71 -9.45
C LEU A 74 -8.21 -3.76 -10.30
N ILE A 75 -7.57 -2.84 -11.04
CA ILE A 75 -8.26 -1.88 -11.93
C ILE A 75 -8.95 -2.58 -13.10
N PHE A 76 -8.26 -3.53 -13.73
CA PHE A 76 -8.77 -4.27 -14.88
C PHE A 76 -9.60 -5.50 -14.50
N VAL A 77 -9.81 -5.75 -13.21
CA VAL A 77 -10.77 -6.76 -12.74
C VAL A 77 -10.33 -8.18 -13.23
N ASP A 78 -9.01 -8.34 -13.33
CA ASP A 78 -8.28 -9.45 -13.96
C ASP A 78 -7.60 -10.38 -12.93
N GLY A 79 -7.72 -10.06 -11.64
CA GLY A 79 -7.30 -10.96 -10.56
C GLY A 79 -8.25 -12.15 -10.39
N ASP A 80 -7.72 -13.26 -9.87
CA ASP A 80 -8.53 -14.39 -9.43
C ASP A 80 -9.26 -14.02 -8.12
N TYR A 81 -10.58 -13.95 -8.19
CA TYR A 81 -11.47 -13.61 -7.07
C TYR A 81 -11.54 -14.67 -5.98
N SER A 82 -10.85 -15.80 -6.11
CA SER A 82 -10.67 -16.75 -5.00
C SER A 82 -9.51 -16.37 -4.08
N VAL A 83 -8.60 -15.49 -4.54
CA VAL A 83 -7.38 -15.09 -3.82
C VAL A 83 -7.15 -13.57 -3.76
N ALA A 84 -7.95 -12.79 -4.48
CA ALA A 84 -7.86 -11.33 -4.47
C ALA A 84 -8.39 -10.73 -3.15
N PRO A 85 -7.95 -9.54 -2.73
CA PRO A 85 -8.55 -8.82 -1.59
C PRO A 85 -10.08 -8.64 -1.71
N ALA A 86 -10.61 -8.57 -2.94
CA ALA A 86 -12.04 -8.55 -3.23
C ALA A 86 -12.80 -9.82 -2.81
N ALA A 87 -12.09 -10.92 -2.55
CA ALA A 87 -12.61 -12.19 -2.05
C ALA A 87 -12.75 -12.21 -0.52
N LEU A 88 -12.02 -11.33 0.18
CA LEU A 88 -11.97 -11.32 1.63
C LEU A 88 -13.26 -10.70 2.18
N PRO A 89 -13.98 -11.38 3.09
CA PRO A 89 -15.13 -10.80 3.76
C PRO A 89 -14.76 -9.46 4.40
N ASN A 90 -15.59 -8.43 4.19
CA ASN A 90 -15.44 -7.08 4.75
C ASN A 90 -14.33 -6.19 4.13
N HIS A 91 -13.58 -6.65 3.12
CA HIS A 91 -12.65 -5.80 2.36
C HIS A 91 -13.32 -5.18 1.12
N ASN A 92 -14.32 -4.32 1.36
CA ASN A 92 -15.13 -3.73 0.28
C ASN A 92 -14.51 -2.49 -0.37
N ARG A 93 -13.52 -1.87 0.28
CA ARG A 93 -12.82 -0.68 -0.20
C ARG A 93 -11.35 -0.77 0.19
N SER A 94 -10.46 -0.38 -0.72
CA SER A 94 -9.03 -0.19 -0.43
C SER A 94 -8.50 1.11 -1.04
N TYR A 95 -7.33 1.54 -0.56
CA TYR A 95 -6.56 2.63 -1.17
C TYR A 95 -5.42 2.02 -2.01
N PRO A 96 -5.35 2.28 -3.33
CA PRO A 96 -4.31 1.74 -4.20
C PRO A 96 -2.97 2.47 -4.05
N GLY A 97 -1.93 1.86 -4.61
CA GLY A 97 -0.54 2.33 -4.55
C GLY A 97 0.14 1.90 -3.26
N HIS A 98 1.04 0.91 -3.37
CA HIS A 98 1.85 0.39 -2.26
C HIS A 98 3.35 0.70 -2.42
N GLU A 99 3.74 1.25 -3.57
CA GLU A 99 5.09 1.72 -3.86
C GLU A 99 5.14 3.24 -3.65
N VAL A 100 5.55 3.73 -2.47
CA VAL A 100 5.36 5.15 -2.10
C VAL A 100 6.57 5.72 -1.38
N VAL A 101 6.90 6.97 -1.71
CA VAL A 101 7.76 7.84 -0.91
C VAL A 101 7.01 9.13 -0.58
N GLY A 102 7.29 9.67 0.60
CA GLY A 102 6.72 10.94 1.04
C GLY A 102 7.47 11.55 2.23
N GLU A 103 6.89 12.61 2.77
CA GLU A 103 7.41 13.37 3.90
C GLU A 103 6.44 13.28 5.09
N VAL A 104 6.95 13.01 6.28
CA VAL A 104 6.17 13.02 7.51
C VAL A 104 5.76 14.45 7.86
N ILE A 105 4.46 14.69 8.06
CA ILE A 105 3.89 16.02 8.32
C ILE A 105 3.12 16.11 9.64
N GLU A 106 2.82 14.97 10.27
CA GLU A 106 2.18 14.88 11.58
C GLU A 106 2.59 13.54 12.21
N VAL A 107 2.85 13.53 13.52
CA VAL A 107 3.13 12.32 14.30
C VAL A 107 2.25 12.31 15.54
N GLY A 108 1.79 11.14 15.96
CA GLY A 108 1.10 10.96 17.24
C GLY A 108 2.07 10.92 18.42
N ASP A 109 1.52 11.04 19.63
CA ASP A 109 2.27 11.20 20.88
C ASP A 109 3.20 10.02 21.23
N ASP A 110 2.89 8.82 20.74
CA ASP A 110 3.65 7.60 21.02
C ASP A 110 4.61 7.20 19.90
N VAL A 111 4.69 7.97 18.81
CA VAL A 111 5.67 7.75 17.74
C VAL A 111 7.09 7.97 18.28
N ARG A 112 7.98 7.01 18.03
CA ARG A 112 9.34 6.99 18.62
C ARG A 112 10.47 7.15 17.63
N HIS A 113 10.30 6.76 16.37
CA HIS A 113 11.41 6.68 15.42
C HIS A 113 11.28 7.57 14.19
N LEU A 114 10.17 8.30 14.06
CA LEU A 114 9.89 9.23 12.97
C LEU A 114 9.57 10.60 13.52
N HIS A 115 9.99 11.63 12.78
CA HIS A 115 9.76 13.03 13.10
C HIS A 115 9.19 13.76 11.88
N VAL A 116 8.50 14.88 12.14
CA VAL A 116 8.07 15.78 11.06
C VAL A 116 9.28 16.24 10.24
N GLY A 117 9.15 16.15 8.92
CA GLY A 117 10.21 16.41 7.94
C GLY A 117 11.02 15.18 7.54
N ASP A 118 10.87 14.03 8.20
CA ASP A 118 11.50 12.79 7.77
C ASP A 118 10.95 12.35 6.41
N ARG A 119 11.85 12.01 5.49
CA ARG A 119 11.50 11.33 4.23
C ARG A 119 11.32 9.85 4.51
N VAL A 120 10.23 9.26 4.04
CA VAL A 120 9.85 7.88 4.33
C VAL A 120 9.39 7.14 3.09
N ALA A 121 9.67 5.84 3.03
CA ALA A 121 9.05 4.91 2.09
C ALA A 121 8.03 4.02 2.82
N LEU A 122 6.98 3.61 2.12
CA LEU A 122 5.98 2.69 2.64
C LEU A 122 6.56 1.28 2.74
N GLN A 123 6.48 0.69 3.94
CA GLN A 123 6.63 -0.74 4.14
C GLN A 123 5.23 -1.37 4.17
N TYR A 124 4.87 -2.05 3.10
CA TYR A 124 3.53 -2.61 2.94
C TYR A 124 3.29 -3.82 3.86
N GLY A 125 2.07 -3.91 4.39
CA GLY A 125 1.57 -5.09 5.11
C GLY A 125 1.49 -4.94 6.63
N PRO A 126 0.36 -5.35 7.26
CA PRO A 126 0.22 -5.37 8.71
C PRO A 126 1.03 -6.51 9.34
N ASN A 127 1.46 -6.31 10.59
CA ASN A 127 2.13 -7.32 11.41
C ASN A 127 1.58 -7.30 12.85
N CYS A 128 2.13 -8.12 13.75
CA CYS A 128 1.69 -8.18 15.15
C CYS A 128 1.72 -6.81 15.84
N ILE A 129 2.78 -6.04 15.61
CA ILE A 129 2.98 -4.72 16.24
C ILE A 129 1.91 -3.74 15.74
N THR A 130 1.69 -3.68 14.43
CA THR A 130 0.67 -2.78 13.85
C THR A 130 -0.75 -3.19 14.24
N ALA A 131 -0.97 -4.47 14.54
CA ALA A 131 -2.23 -5.00 15.06
C ALA A 131 -2.36 -4.85 16.59
N GLY A 132 -1.39 -4.26 17.29
CA GLY A 132 -1.40 -4.09 18.74
C GLY A 132 -1.18 -5.38 19.55
N VAL A 133 -0.70 -6.45 18.91
CA VAL A 133 -0.37 -7.72 19.55
C VAL A 133 1.06 -7.66 20.09
N GLN A 134 1.19 -7.79 21.41
CA GLN A 134 2.48 -7.69 22.11
C GLN A 134 3.40 -8.89 21.81
N GLU A 135 2.85 -10.10 21.83
CA GLU A 135 3.60 -11.32 21.55
C GLU A 135 3.60 -11.61 20.03
N PRO A 136 4.77 -11.74 19.39
CA PRO A 136 4.83 -12.03 17.97
C PRO A 136 4.27 -13.43 17.67
N CYS A 137 3.38 -13.55 16.67
CA CYS A 137 2.98 -14.84 16.12
C CYS A 137 4.18 -15.60 15.54
N ARG A 138 4.01 -16.87 15.17
CA ARG A 138 5.10 -17.70 14.66
C ARG A 138 5.78 -17.07 13.45
N SER A 139 5.00 -16.53 12.51
CA SER A 139 5.54 -15.86 11.31
C SER A 139 6.34 -14.61 11.66
N CYS A 140 5.78 -13.72 12.49
CA CYS A 140 6.46 -12.49 12.91
C CYS A 140 7.72 -12.79 13.74
N ALA A 141 7.68 -13.76 14.64
CA ALA A 141 8.82 -14.20 15.44
C ALA A 141 9.95 -14.77 14.55
N SER A 142 9.59 -15.30 13.38
CA SER A 142 10.54 -15.81 12.38
C SER A 142 10.92 -14.77 11.33
N GLY A 143 10.54 -13.50 11.49
CA GLY A 143 10.83 -12.41 10.54
C GLY A 143 9.96 -12.39 9.27
N HIS A 144 8.94 -13.25 9.18
CA HIS A 144 8.04 -13.35 8.03
C HIS A 144 6.79 -12.47 8.25
N TYR A 145 6.98 -11.16 8.37
CA TYR A 145 5.90 -10.22 8.73
C TYR A 145 4.74 -10.20 7.73
N GLY A 146 5.00 -10.41 6.44
CA GLY A 146 3.95 -10.52 5.42
C GLY A 146 3.05 -11.76 5.56
N LEU A 147 3.39 -12.70 6.44
CA LEU A 147 2.59 -13.90 6.77
C LEU A 147 2.03 -13.82 8.20
N CYS A 148 1.85 -12.61 8.73
CA CYS A 148 1.33 -12.39 10.06
C CYS A 148 -0.05 -13.03 10.25
N GLU A 149 -0.19 -13.86 11.29
CA GLU A 149 -1.46 -14.54 11.63
C GLU A 149 -2.51 -13.58 12.22
N TYR A 150 -2.10 -12.38 12.63
CA TYR A 150 -2.94 -11.36 13.25
C TYR A 150 -3.10 -10.09 12.39
N GLY A 151 -2.58 -10.09 11.16
CA GLY A 151 -2.59 -8.90 10.29
C GLY A 151 -3.99 -8.38 9.98
N GLU A 152 -5.01 -9.24 10.06
CA GLU A 152 -6.41 -8.92 9.80
C GLU A 152 -7.23 -8.65 11.07
N LEU A 153 -6.60 -8.58 12.26
CA LEU A 153 -7.34 -8.28 13.48
C LEU A 153 -8.05 -6.92 13.37
N PRO A 154 -9.25 -6.78 13.97
CA PRO A 154 -9.96 -5.51 14.00
C PRO A 154 -9.11 -4.40 14.62
N GLY A 155 -9.06 -3.26 13.95
CA GLY A 155 -8.30 -2.09 14.37
C GLY A 155 -8.39 -0.96 13.35
N PRO A 156 -7.82 0.22 13.65
CA PRO A 156 -7.73 1.29 12.67
C PRO A 156 -6.96 0.82 11.44
N GLN A 157 -7.54 1.03 10.26
CA GLN A 157 -6.93 0.65 8.97
C GLN A 157 -6.28 1.86 8.30
N PRO A 158 -5.17 1.67 7.55
CA PRO A 158 -4.53 2.77 6.86
C PRO A 158 -5.52 3.60 6.04
N ILE A 159 -5.37 4.92 6.12
CA ILE A 159 -6.22 5.86 5.38
C ILE A 159 -5.35 6.48 4.30
N GLY A 160 -5.76 6.32 3.04
CA GLY A 160 -4.94 6.71 1.90
C GLY A 160 -3.88 5.64 1.56
N GLY A 161 -3.41 5.69 0.33
CA GLY A 161 -2.33 4.87 -0.22
C GLY A 161 -1.43 5.75 -1.08
N GLY A 162 -0.64 5.16 -1.96
CA GLY A 162 0.27 5.90 -2.85
C GLY A 162 -0.44 6.87 -3.77
N TRP A 163 -1.68 6.55 -4.18
CA TRP A 163 -2.46 7.39 -5.09
C TRP A 163 -3.38 8.35 -4.34
N SER A 164 -2.93 8.79 -3.18
CA SER A 164 -3.53 9.78 -2.31
C SER A 164 -2.57 10.96 -2.11
N GLU A 165 -3.08 12.15 -1.82
CA GLU A 165 -2.24 13.29 -1.45
C GLU A 165 -1.54 13.08 -0.09
N GLU A 166 -2.22 12.39 0.83
CA GLU A 166 -1.72 12.02 2.15
C GLU A 166 -2.02 10.56 2.45
N MET A 167 -1.24 9.94 3.33
CA MET A 167 -1.55 8.65 3.95
C MET A 167 -1.38 8.71 5.46
N LEU A 168 -2.22 7.97 6.19
CA LEU A 168 -2.16 7.81 7.64
C LEU A 168 -1.99 6.33 7.93
N LEU A 169 -0.96 6.01 8.69
CA LEU A 169 -0.56 4.65 8.99
C LEU A 169 0.27 4.58 10.28
N HIS A 170 0.43 3.36 10.80
CA HIS A 170 1.25 3.10 11.97
C HIS A 170 2.73 3.38 11.66
N GLU A 171 3.50 3.94 12.60
CA GLU A 171 4.92 4.31 12.37
C GLU A 171 5.77 3.13 11.83
N GLN A 172 5.52 1.91 12.31
CA GLN A 172 6.21 0.67 11.89
C GLN A 172 5.95 0.24 10.44
N GLN A 173 5.02 0.90 9.74
CA GLN A 173 4.78 0.69 8.30
C GLN A 173 5.55 1.70 7.45
N LEU A 174 6.45 2.47 8.04
CA LEU A 174 7.22 3.50 7.36
C LEU A 174 8.71 3.27 7.61
N PHE A 175 9.49 3.30 6.53
CA PHE A 175 10.94 3.24 6.61
C PHE A 175 11.53 4.63 6.32
N ARG A 176 12.26 5.20 7.27
CA ARG A 176 12.95 6.48 7.07
C ARG A 176 14.07 6.32 6.03
N LEU A 177 14.03 7.15 4.99
CA LEU A 177 15.03 7.16 3.94
C LEU A 177 16.36 7.76 4.46
N PRO A 178 17.50 7.11 4.16
CA PRO A 178 18.81 7.73 4.28
C PRO A 178 18.94 9.02 3.45
N THR A 179 19.78 9.95 3.88
CA THR A 179 19.92 11.26 3.22
C THR A 179 20.51 11.20 1.81
N ASP A 180 21.23 10.13 1.48
CA ASP A 180 21.84 9.86 0.17
C ASP A 180 20.88 9.16 -0.81
N ILE A 181 19.71 8.71 -0.36
CA ILE A 181 18.67 8.11 -1.20
C ILE A 181 17.68 9.20 -1.61
N ASN A 182 17.59 9.50 -2.91
CA ASN A 182 16.59 10.44 -3.44
C ASN A 182 15.20 9.81 -3.60
N ASP A 183 14.16 10.60 -3.90
CA ASP A 183 12.78 10.11 -3.96
C ASP A 183 12.57 9.06 -5.06
N MET A 184 13.22 9.21 -6.21
CA MET A 184 13.16 8.22 -7.30
C MET A 184 13.79 6.88 -6.92
N GLN A 185 14.83 6.88 -6.09
CA GLN A 185 15.39 5.64 -5.53
C GLN A 185 14.51 5.09 -4.40
N GLY A 186 13.96 5.97 -3.57
CA GLY A 186 13.09 5.62 -2.44
C GLY A 186 11.81 4.92 -2.90
N VAL A 187 11.15 5.41 -3.95
CA VAL A 187 9.92 4.79 -4.48
C VAL A 187 10.17 3.38 -5.03
N LEU A 188 11.39 3.06 -5.44
CA LEU A 188 11.78 1.74 -5.95
C LEU A 188 12.15 0.74 -4.84
N LEU A 189 12.15 1.15 -3.56
CA LEU A 189 12.52 0.26 -2.46
C LEU A 189 11.55 -0.92 -2.31
N GLU A 190 10.24 -0.68 -2.44
CA GLU A 190 9.23 -1.74 -2.36
C GLU A 190 9.44 -2.81 -3.45
N PRO A 191 9.48 -2.48 -4.75
CA PRO A 191 9.65 -3.51 -5.79
C PRO A 191 11.04 -4.16 -5.72
N SER A 192 12.07 -3.39 -5.35
CA SER A 192 13.43 -3.94 -5.16
C SER A 192 13.48 -4.93 -3.98
N ALA A 193 12.72 -4.69 -2.92
CA ALA A 193 12.65 -5.59 -1.77
C ALA A 193 12.04 -6.94 -2.15
N VAL A 194 11.08 -7.00 -3.07
CA VAL A 194 10.52 -8.25 -3.60
C VAL A 194 11.58 -9.08 -4.32
N ALA A 195 12.34 -8.44 -5.24
CA ALA A 195 13.44 -9.10 -5.94
C ALA A 195 14.56 -9.56 -4.98
N LEU A 196 14.93 -8.69 -4.05
CA LEU A 196 15.94 -8.98 -3.03
C LEU A 196 15.49 -10.14 -2.12
N HIS A 197 14.21 -10.20 -1.73
CA HIS A 197 13.68 -11.30 -0.94
C HIS A 197 13.86 -12.64 -1.67
N ALA A 198 13.56 -12.71 -2.98
CA ALA A 198 13.77 -13.92 -3.77
C ALA A 198 15.24 -14.36 -3.80
N VAL A 199 16.17 -13.41 -3.96
CA VAL A 199 17.62 -13.67 -3.94
C VAL A 199 18.10 -14.11 -2.56
N LEU A 200 17.65 -13.46 -1.49
CA LEU A 200 18.08 -13.78 -0.12
C LEU A 200 17.62 -15.16 0.35
N ARG A 201 16.54 -15.72 -0.22
CA ARG A 201 16.14 -17.11 0.04
C ARG A 201 17.16 -18.13 -0.47
N HIS A 202 17.95 -17.78 -1.47
CA HIS A 202 19.03 -18.61 -1.97
C HIS A 202 20.14 -17.76 -2.61
N VAL A 203 21.03 -17.24 -1.76
CA VAL A 203 22.08 -16.30 -2.19
C VAL A 203 23.03 -16.99 -3.19
N PRO A 204 23.10 -16.51 -4.45
CA PRO A 204 23.96 -17.10 -5.47
C PRO A 204 25.44 -17.07 -5.06
N GLN A 205 26.14 -18.15 -5.35
CA GLN A 205 27.59 -18.28 -5.20
C GLN A 205 28.31 -17.97 -6.51
N GLY A 206 29.63 -17.73 -6.45
CA GLY A 206 30.40 -17.23 -7.59
C GLY A 206 30.44 -18.10 -8.85
N GLN A 207 30.03 -19.37 -8.79
CA GLN A 207 29.95 -20.27 -9.96
C GLN A 207 28.51 -20.59 -10.39
N ASP A 208 27.51 -20.03 -9.70
CA ASP A 208 26.11 -20.33 -9.97
C ASP A 208 25.66 -19.69 -11.28
N ARG A 209 24.74 -20.35 -11.98
CA ARG A 209 24.09 -19.82 -13.18
C ARG A 209 22.66 -19.48 -12.83
N ILE A 210 22.28 -18.22 -13.03
CA ILE A 210 20.96 -17.70 -12.71
C ILE A 210 20.18 -17.54 -14.02
N LEU A 211 18.97 -18.10 -14.06
CA LEU A 211 18.01 -17.85 -15.13
C LEU A 211 16.94 -16.88 -14.61
N ILE A 212 16.84 -15.71 -15.22
CA ILE A 212 15.78 -14.74 -14.98
C ILE A 212 14.81 -14.84 -16.17
N ILE A 213 13.56 -15.21 -15.91
CA ILE A 213 12.51 -15.29 -16.93
C ILE A 213 11.62 -14.06 -16.79
N GLY A 214 11.76 -13.11 -17.72
CA GLY A 214 11.06 -11.82 -17.70
C GLY A 214 12.01 -10.65 -17.46
N ALA A 215 11.74 -9.52 -18.11
CA ALA A 215 12.51 -8.27 -18.02
C ALA A 215 11.57 -7.05 -17.90
N GLY A 216 10.44 -7.26 -17.22
CA GLY A 216 9.46 -6.24 -16.91
C GLY A 216 9.75 -5.52 -15.60
#